data_AF-W4GTV8-F1
#
_entry.id   AF-W4GTV8-F1
#
_cell.length_a   1.000
_cell.length_b   1.000
_cell.length_c   1.000
_cell.angle_alpha   90.00
_cell.angle_beta   90.00
_cell.angle_gamma   90.00
#
_symmetry.space_group_name_H-M   'P 1'
#
loop_
_entity.id
_entity.type
_entity.pdbx_description
1 polymer ?
#
loop_
_entity_poly.entity_id
_entity_poly.type
_entity_poly.pdbx_seq_one_letter_code
_entity_poly.pdbx_strand_id
1 'polypeptide(L)'
;MATFLKDLVNHTVSVTTNDGRNIIGVLKGYDQCINVILDNSFERVYSMSDDVQIENLGLFIVRGDNIAIIGEVPDNIKEQSQDDTSRAPPMKPVTH
;
A
#
# COMPACT_ATOMS: atom_id res chain seq x y z
N MET A 1 1.43 -20.76 -5.21
CA MET A 1 0.78 -19.65 -5.94
C MET A 1 -0.08 -18.90 -4.95
N ALA A 2 -0.20 -17.58 -5.06
CA ALA A 2 -0.74 -16.69 -4.02
C ALA A 2 -2.23 -16.91 -3.70
N THR A 3 -2.57 -18.06 -3.11
CA THR A 3 -3.92 -18.46 -2.72
C THR A 3 -4.57 -17.41 -1.81
N PHE A 4 -3.75 -16.76 -0.99
CA PHE A 4 -4.19 -15.75 -0.03
C PHE A 4 -4.70 -14.45 -0.68
N LEU A 5 -4.18 -14.05 -1.85
CA LEU A 5 -4.64 -12.81 -2.50
C LEU A 5 -6.08 -12.92 -3.02
N LYS A 6 -6.55 -14.15 -3.28
CA LYS A 6 -7.94 -14.40 -3.66
C LYS A 6 -8.90 -13.92 -2.57
N ASP A 7 -8.54 -14.15 -1.31
CA ASP A 7 -9.38 -13.84 -0.17
C ASP A 7 -9.36 -12.33 0.16
N LEU A 8 -8.37 -11.60 -0.34
CA LEU A 8 -8.23 -10.15 -0.18
C LEU A 8 -8.92 -9.33 -1.28
N VAL A 9 -9.52 -9.97 -2.29
CA VAL A 9 -10.19 -9.23 -3.39
C VAL A 9 -11.40 -8.48 -2.83
N ASN A 10 -11.50 -7.20 -3.16
CA ASN A 10 -12.44 -6.22 -2.63
C ASN A 10 -12.22 -5.80 -1.16
N HIS A 11 -11.14 -6.25 -0.53
CA HIS A 11 -10.71 -5.74 0.77
C HIS A 11 -9.70 -4.60 0.61
N THR A 12 -9.64 -3.73 1.62
CA THR A 12 -8.59 -2.71 1.70
C THR A 12 -7.27 -3.37 2.07
N VAL A 13 -6.24 -3.14 1.26
CA VAL A 13 -4.91 -3.69 1.47
C VAL A 13 -3.86 -2.58 1.49
N SER A 14 -2.80 -2.81 2.26
CA SER A 14 -1.57 -2.04 2.23
C SER A 14 -0.51 -2.82 1.45
N VAL A 15 0.03 -2.18 0.42
CA VAL A 15 1.09 -2.69 -0.45
C VAL A 15 2.36 -1.91 -0.15
N THR A 16 3.37 -2.61 0.37
CA THR A 16 4.71 -2.05 0.53
C THR A 16 5.58 -2.47 -0.65
N THR A 17 6.17 -1.48 -1.32
CA THR A 17 7.02 -1.70 -2.48
C THR A 17 8.50 -1.84 -2.09
N ASN A 18 9.30 -2.37 -2.99
CA ASN A 18 10.73 -2.60 -2.78
C ASN A 18 11.54 -1.31 -2.57
N ASP A 19 11.04 -0.17 -3.05
CA ASP A 19 11.63 1.17 -2.84
C ASP A 19 11.14 1.85 -1.54
N GLY A 20 10.32 1.17 -0.72
CA GLY A 20 9.93 1.65 0.60
C GLY A 20 8.68 2.54 0.59
N ARG A 21 7.85 2.50 -0.45
CA ARG A 21 6.57 3.22 -0.49
C ARG A 21 5.47 2.39 0.15
N ASN A 22 4.49 3.05 0.76
CA ASN A 22 3.31 2.40 1.32
C ASN A 22 2.05 2.87 0.60
N ILE A 23 1.48 1.99 -0.21
CA ILE A 23 0.31 2.29 -1.03
C ILE A 23 -0.87 1.51 -0.49
N ILE A 24 -1.93 2.22 -0.15
CA ILE A 24 -3.15 1.63 0.42
C ILE A 24 -4.27 1.78 -0.60
N GLY A 25 -5.08 0.75 -0.79
CA GLY A 25 -6.24 0.81 -1.68
C GLY A 25 -7.05 -0.47 -1.66
N VAL A 26 -8.17 -0.48 -2.38
CA VAL A 26 -9.03 -1.67 -2.50
C VAL A 26 -8.48 -2.58 -3.58
N LEU A 27 -8.13 -3.82 -3.25
CA LEU A 27 -7.63 -4.79 -4.23
C LEU A 27 -8.75 -5.20 -5.18
N LYS A 28 -8.69 -4.78 -6.45
CA LYS A 28 -9.69 -5.16 -7.47
C LYS A 28 -9.30 -6.39 -8.27
N GLY A 29 -8.02 -6.68 -8.37
CA GLY A 29 -7.54 -7.84 -9.10
C GLY A 29 -6.04 -8.03 -8.95
N TYR A 30 -5.61 -9.24 -9.24
CA TYR A 30 -4.21 -9.62 -9.29
C TYR A 30 -3.98 -10.67 -10.37
N ASP A 31 -2.72 -10.90 -10.74
CA ASP A 31 -2.32 -11.99 -11.62
C ASP A 31 -1.30 -12.93 -10.98
N GLN A 32 -0.88 -13.95 -11.74
CA GLN A 32 0.09 -14.96 -11.30
C GLN A 32 1.49 -14.41 -11.02
N CYS A 33 1.81 -13.21 -11.50
CA CYS A 33 3.06 -12.50 -11.25
C CYS A 33 2.94 -11.51 -10.10
N ILE A 34 1.80 -11.49 -9.39
CA ILE A 34 1.51 -10.57 -8.28
C ILE A 34 1.43 -9.11 -8.75
N ASN A 35 1.16 -8.86 -10.03
CA ASN A 35 0.72 -7.53 -10.43
C ASN A 35 -0.64 -7.28 -9.78
N VAL A 36 -0.86 -6.13 -9.15
CA VAL A 36 -2.11 -5.80 -8.44
C VAL A 36 -2.74 -4.53 -8.98
N ILE A 37 -4.07 -4.52 -9.02
CA ILE A 37 -4.89 -3.37 -9.36
C ILE A 37 -5.55 -2.88 -8.07
N LEU A 38 -5.25 -1.64 -7.69
CA LEU A 38 -5.80 -0.97 -6.53
C LEU A 38 -6.74 0.14 -6.98
N ASP A 39 -7.92 0.20 -6.37
CA ASP A 39 -8.89 1.27 -6.58
C ASP A 39 -9.00 2.15 -5.33
N ASN A 40 -9.41 3.41 -5.51
CA ASN A 40 -9.44 4.45 -4.47
C ASN A 40 -8.13 4.50 -3.64
N SER A 41 -7.00 4.31 -4.32
CA SER A 41 -5.71 4.18 -3.66
C SER A 41 -5.09 5.52 -3.29
N PHE A 42 -4.27 5.49 -2.25
CA PHE A 42 -3.46 6.62 -1.78
C PHE A 42 -2.14 6.12 -1.21
N GLU A 43 -1.12 6.95 -1.27
CA GLU A 43 0.17 6.69 -0.66
C GLU A 43 0.25 7.37 0.71
N ARG A 44 0.83 6.65 1.67
CA ARG A 44 1.13 7.16 3.01
C ARG A 44 2.63 7.45 3.12
N VAL A 45 2.98 8.73 3.18
CA VAL A 45 4.36 9.21 3.16
C VAL A 45 4.80 9.56 4.58
N TYR A 46 5.87 8.90 5.03
CA TYR A 46 6.47 9.12 6.33
C TYR A 46 7.70 10.02 6.24
N SER A 47 7.79 11.01 7.14
CA SER A 47 8.94 11.90 7.27
C SER A 47 9.29 12.10 8.75
N MET A 48 10.51 12.59 8.97
CA MET A 48 10.96 13.08 10.29
C MET A 48 10.61 14.55 10.51
N SER A 49 10.37 15.31 9.43
CA SER A 49 10.07 16.76 9.47
C SER A 49 8.59 17.05 9.61
N ASP A 50 7.77 16.27 8.92
CA ASP A 50 6.35 16.50 8.74
C ASP A 50 5.55 15.32 9.30
N ASP A 51 4.30 15.59 9.66
CA ASP A 51 3.34 14.55 10.02
C ASP A 51 2.98 13.72 8.78
N VAL A 52 2.25 12.62 8.96
CA VAL A 52 1.99 11.68 7.86
C VAL A 52 1.21 12.36 6.73
N GLN A 53 1.76 12.30 5.52
CA GLN A 53 1.14 12.88 4.33
C GLN A 53 0.41 11.82 3.51
N ILE A 54 -0.71 12.22 2.91
CA ILE A 54 -1.53 11.37 2.05
C ILE A 54 -1.52 11.93 0.63
N GLU A 55 -1.04 11.12 -0.30
CA GLU A 55 -1.07 11.44 -1.73
C GLU A 55 -2.11 10.55 -2.42
N ASN A 56 -3.18 11.14 -2.97
CA ASN A 56 -4.23 10.37 -3.64
C ASN A 56 -3.77 9.90 -5.03
N LEU A 57 -3.91 8.60 -5.31
CA LEU A 57 -3.51 7.98 -6.57
C LEU A 57 -4.72 7.54 -7.42
N GLY A 58 -5.85 7.20 -6.79
CA GLY A 58 -7.05 6.72 -7.48
C GLY A 58 -6.92 5.28 -7.96
N LEU A 59 -7.13 5.02 -9.24
CA LEU A 59 -6.91 3.70 -9.84
C LEU A 59 -5.41 3.53 -10.14
N PHE A 60 -4.77 2.57 -9.49
CA PHE A 60 -3.32 2.39 -9.54
C PHE A 60 -2.93 0.93 -9.75
N ILE A 61 -1.96 0.69 -10.63
CA ILE A 61 -1.44 -0.66 -10.91
C ILE A 61 -0.02 -0.75 -10.37
N VAL A 62 0.25 -1.74 -9.52
CA VAL A 62 1.59 -2.02 -9.01
C VAL A 62 2.12 -3.28 -9.68
N ARG A 63 3.32 -3.18 -10.27
CA ARG A 63 4.01 -4.33 -10.87
C ARG A 63 4.52 -5.27 -9.78
N GLY A 64 4.26 -6.57 -9.89
CA GLY A 64 4.54 -7.56 -8.86
C GLY A 64 6.02 -7.69 -8.49
N ASP A 65 6.93 -7.50 -9.44
CA ASP A 65 8.39 -7.49 -9.17
C ASP A 65 8.82 -6.37 -8.21
N ASN A 66 7.99 -5.32 -8.07
CA ASN A 66 8.24 -4.18 -7.19
C ASN A 66 7.53 -4.32 -5.83
N ILE A 67 6.80 -5.41 -5.59
CA ILE A 67 6.04 -5.61 -4.35
C ILE A 67 6.85 -6.44 -3.36
N ALA A 68 7.00 -5.90 -2.15
CA ALA A 68 7.60 -6.61 -1.03
C ALA A 68 6.55 -7.32 -0.17
N ILE A 69 5.48 -6.60 0.21
CA ILE A 69 4.47 -7.06 1.18
C ILE A 69 3.09 -6.60 0.73
N ILE A 70 2.09 -7.47 0.89
CA ILE A 70 0.66 -7.13 0.82
C ILE A 70 0.01 -7.59 2.12
N GLY A 71 -0.70 -6.70 2.81
CA GLY A 71 -1.43 -7.01 4.04
C GLY A 71 -2.82 -6.39 4.05
N GLU A 72 -3.81 -7.12 4.58
CA GLU A 72 -5.15 -6.58 4.84
C GLU A 72 -5.08 -5.49 5.90
N VAL A 73 -5.86 -4.42 5.73
CA VAL A 73 -5.98 -3.33 6.70
C VAL A 73 -7.46 -2.95 6.89
N PRO A 74 -7.82 -2.31 8.02
CA PRO A 74 -9.18 -1.80 8.23
C PRO A 74 -9.59 -0.77 7.16
N ASP A 75 -10.87 -0.74 6.80
CA ASP A 75 -11.39 0.18 5.77
C ASP A 75 -11.28 1.66 6.17
N ASN A 76 -11.27 1.97 7.47
CA ASN A 76 -11.15 3.34 8.00
C ASN A 76 -9.69 3.83 8.08
N ILE A 77 -8.73 3.11 7.51
CA ILE A 77 -7.31 3.46 7.55
C ILE A 77 -7.00 4.83 6.92
N LYS A 78 -7.80 5.27 5.94
CA LYS A 78 -7.64 6.59 5.31
C LYS A 78 -7.92 7.72 6.29
N GLU A 79 -9.00 7.61 7.06
CA GLU A 79 -9.38 8.57 8.10
C GLU A 79 -8.33 8.58 9.21
N GLN A 80 -7.90 7.40 9.65
CA GLN A 80 -6.83 7.27 10.65
C GLN A 80 -5.51 7.90 10.20
N SER A 81 -5.19 7.81 8.91
CA SER A 81 -3.95 8.38 8.36
C SER A 81 -4.01 9.89 8.21
N GLN A 82 -5.20 10.50 8.10
CA GLN A 82 -5.35 11.96 8.01
C GLN A 82 -5.03 12.66 9.34
N ASP A 83 -5.33 11.97 10.45
CA ASP A 83 -5.08 12.47 11.81
C ASP A 83 -3.78 11.91 12.42
N ASP A 84 -2.95 11.21 11.62
CA ASP A 84 -1.73 10.57 12.11
C ASP A 84 -0.57 11.57 12.24
N THR A 85 -0.26 11.93 13.49
CA THR A 85 0.84 12.83 13.87
C THR A 85 2.17 12.08 14.11
N SER A 86 2.22 10.79 13.79
CA SER A 86 3.42 9.97 13.95
C SER A 86 4.52 10.40 12.99
N ARG A 87 5.76 10.43 13.49
CA ARG A 87 6.96 10.74 12.70
C ARG A 87 7.87 9.54 12.64
N ALA A 88 8.19 9.12 11.44
CA ALA A 88 9.03 7.98 11.18
C ALA A 88 9.92 8.25 9.97
N PRO A 89 11.16 7.71 9.96
CA PRO A 89 11.97 7.77 8.75
C PRO A 89 11.29 6.97 7.62
N PRO A 90 11.52 7.34 6.35
CA PRO A 90 11.09 6.54 5.21
C PRO A 90 11.55 5.09 5.33
N MET A 91 10.72 4.15 4.85
CA MET A 91 11.10 2.73 4.85
C MET A 91 12.32 2.53 3.97
N LYS A 92 13.25 1.69 4.45
CA LYS A 92 14.45 1.38 3.68
C LYS A 92 14.09 0.50 2.48
N PRO A 93 14.77 0.68 1.34
CA PRO A 93 14.58 -0.19 0.19
C PRO A 93 15.05 -1.61 0.51
N VAL A 94 14.47 -2.59 -0.18
CA VAL A 94 14.91 -3.98 -0.12
C VAL A 94 16.25 -4.12 -0.84
N THR A 95 17.26 -4.65 -0.14
CA THR A 95 18.58 -4.94 -0.70
C THR A 95 18.72 -6.45 -0.90
N HIS A 96 19.07 -6.87 -2.12
CA HIS A 96 19.33 -8.27 -2.48
C HIS A 96 20.80 -8.65 -2.29
#